data_AF-A0A497JQY3-F1
#
_entry.id   AF-A0A497JQY3-F1
#
_cell.length_a   1.000
_cell.length_b   1.000
_cell.length_c   1.000
_cell.angle_alpha   90.00
_cell.angle_beta   90.00
_cell.angle_gamma   90.00
#
_symmetry.space_group_name_H-M   'P 1'
#
loop_
_entity.id
_entity.type
_entity.pdbx_description
1 polymer ?
#
loop_
_entity_poly.entity_id
_entity_poly.type
_entity_poly.pdbx_seq_one_letter_code
_entity_poly.pdbx_strand_id
1 'polypeptide(L)' 'MSERMVVAFRPEFASLGRPCENALAGKMTSIIYSGDLVRLHVELPNGDVIVVKRSLRLYKPIPNARE' A
#
# COMPACT_ATOMS: atom_id res chain seq x y z
N MET A 1 -30.62 -11.07 -5.40
CA MET A 1 -30.52 -9.70 -4.85
C MET A 1 -29.07 -9.51 -4.46
N SER A 2 -28.32 -8.65 -5.14
CA SER A 2 -26.93 -8.36 -4.74
C SER A 2 -26.95 -7.34 -3.60
N GLU A 3 -26.49 -7.74 -2.42
CA GLU A 3 -26.22 -6.81 -1.33
C GLU A 3 -24.99 -5.96 -1.69
N ARG A 4 -25.11 -4.65 -1.48
CA ARG A 4 -23.96 -3.75 -1.55
C ARG A 4 -23.19 -3.86 -0.25
N MET A 5 -21.90 -4.15 -0.36
CA MET A 5 -20.99 -4.22 0.78
C MET A 5 -19.95 -3.11 0.69
N VAL A 6 -19.57 -2.57 1.84
CA VAL A 6 -18.45 -1.62 1.98
C VAL A 6 -17.29 -2.37 2.59
N VAL A 7 -16.15 -2.36 1.91
CA VAL A 7 -14.91 -2.95 2.41
C VAL A 7 -14.01 -1.82 2.88
N ALA A 8 -13.63 -1.86 4.16
CA ALA A 8 -12.70 -0.91 4.75
C ALA A 8 -11.49 -1.66 5.31
N PHE A 9 -10.31 -1.14 5.06
CA PHE A 9 -9.06 -1.65 5.60
C PHE A 9 -8.13 -0.49 5.94
N ARG A 10 -7.17 -0.72 6.85
CA ARG A 10 -6.17 0.29 7.15
C ARG A 10 -5.11 0.33 6.04
N PRO A 11 -4.60 1.50 5.66
CA PRO A 11 -3.53 1.66 4.66
C PRO A 11 -2.27 0.81 4.90
N GLU A 12 -2.01 0.41 6.14
CA GLU A 12 -0.87 -0.43 6.54
C GLU A 12 -1.02 -1.91 6.15
N PHE A 13 -2.25 -2.39 5.89
CA PHE A 13 -2.51 -3.76 5.43
C PHE A 13 -2.53 -3.89 3.90
N ALA A 14 -2.51 -2.78 3.18
CA ALA A 14 -2.36 -2.77 1.74
C ALA A 14 -0.88 -2.83 1.35
N SER A 15 -0.58 -3.56 0.29
CA SER A 15 0.77 -3.62 -0.28
C SER A 15 0.71 -3.51 -1.78
N LEU A 16 1.75 -2.90 -2.35
CA LEU A 16 1.95 -2.83 -3.79
C LEU A 16 2.93 -3.93 -4.19
N GLY A 17 2.56 -4.73 -5.18
CA GLY A 17 3.36 -5.86 -5.59
C GLY A 17 2.69 -6.70 -6.67
N ARG A 18 3.09 -7.98 -6.73
CA ARG A 18 2.50 -8.93 -7.67
C ARG A 18 1.04 -9.21 -7.32
N PRO A 19 0.20 -9.55 -8.32
CA PRO A 19 -1.18 -9.95 -8.07
C PRO A 19 -1.25 -11.12 -7.08
N CYS A 20 -2.16 -11.01 -6.11
CA CYS A 20 -2.58 -12.06 -5.19
C CYS A 20 -4.11 -12.23 -5.30
N GLU A 21 -4.71 -13.17 -4.55
CA GLU A 21 -6.16 -13.42 -4.60
C GLU A 21 -7.01 -12.15 -4.39
N ASN A 22 -6.55 -11.22 -3.55
CA ASN A 22 -7.25 -9.97 -3.24
C ASN A 22 -6.55 -8.75 -3.84
N ALA A 23 -6.26 -8.80 -5.14
CA ALA A 23 -5.61 -7.71 -5.85
C ALA A 23 -6.62 -6.71 -6.45
N LEU A 24 -6.36 -5.43 -6.22
CA LEU A 24 -7.06 -4.33 -6.88
C LEU A 24 -6.11 -3.65 -7.85
N ALA A 25 -6.47 -3.64 -9.14
CA ALA A 25 -5.71 -2.94 -10.17
C ALA A 25 -6.07 -1.45 -10.15
N GLY A 26 -5.07 -0.59 -10.15
CA GLY A 26 -5.27 0.86 -10.17
C GLY A 26 -4.02 1.59 -10.64
N LYS A 27 -4.15 2.89 -10.87
CA LYS A 27 -3.08 3.77 -11.30
C LYS A 27 -2.53 4.54 -10.11
N MET A 28 -1.22 4.50 -9.90
CA MET A 28 -0.59 5.34 -8.88
C MET A 28 -0.64 6.81 -9.32
N THR A 29 -1.25 7.67 -8.52
CA THR A 29 -1.46 9.09 -8.84
C THR A 29 -0.50 10.01 -8.10
N SER A 30 -0.16 9.69 -6.86
CA SER A 30 0.75 10.51 -6.06
C SER A 30 1.51 9.69 -5.01
N ILE A 31 2.69 10.19 -4.67
CA ILE A 31 3.55 9.67 -3.60
C ILE A 31 3.81 10.81 -2.63
N ILE A 32 3.40 10.65 -1.37
CA ILE A 32 3.60 11.64 -0.32
C ILE A 32 4.60 11.07 0.68
N TYR A 33 5.69 11.79 0.87
CA TYR A 33 6.72 11.50 1.87
C TYR A 33 6.43 12.28 3.16
N SER A 34 6.52 11.61 4.30
CA SER A 34 6.31 12.20 5.63
C SER A 34 7.33 11.61 6.60
N GLY A 35 8.58 12.11 6.53
CA GLY A 35 9.70 11.59 7.32
C GLY A 35 10.04 10.16 6.92
N ASP A 36 9.87 9.21 7.84
CA ASP A 36 10.12 7.78 7.60
C ASP A 36 8.90 7.04 7.04
N LEU A 37 7.84 7.75 6.65
CA LEU A 37 6.61 7.18 6.11
C LEU A 37 6.39 7.63 4.67
N VAL A 38 5.97 6.70 3.83
CA VAL A 38 5.50 6.95 2.47
C VAL A 38 4.03 6.57 2.39
N ARG A 39 3.25 7.46 1.81
CA ARG A 39 1.85 7.23 1.45
C ARG A 39 1.75 7.25 -0.06
N LEU A 40 1.21 6.17 -0.62
CA LEU A 40 1.02 6.00 -2.05
C LEU A 40 -0.48 6.07 -2.31
N HIS A 41 -0.90 6.97 -3.19
CA HIS A 41 -2.28 7.06 -3.63
C HIS A 41 -2.44 6.30 -4.93
N VAL A 42 -3.41 5.40 -4.94
CA VAL A 42 -3.75 4.53 -6.08
C VAL A 42 -5.21 4.76 -6.42
N GLU A 43 -5.47 5.26 -7.61
CA GLU A 43 -6.82 5.45 -8.14
C GLU A 43 -7.28 4.17 -8.83
N LEU A 44 -8.43 3.67 -8.41
CA LEU A 44 -9.10 2.52 -8.98
C LEU A 44 -9.96 2.91 -10.20
N PRO A 45 -10.33 1.95 -11.08
CA PRO A 45 -11.16 2.22 -12.25
C PRO A 45 -12.56 2.77 -11.93
N ASN A 46 -13.03 2.56 -10.70
CA ASN A 46 -14.30 3.07 -10.21
C ASN A 46 -14.21 4.52 -9.69
N GLY A 47 -13.02 5.14 -9.71
CA GLY A 47 -12.77 6.49 -9.20
C GLY A 47 -12.41 6.55 -7.72
N ASP A 48 -12.41 5.42 -7.00
CA ASP A 48 -12.00 5.40 -5.60
C ASP A 48 -10.48 5.52 -5.47
N VAL A 49 -10.03 6.20 -4.42
CA VAL A 49 -8.61 6.35 -4.11
C VAL A 49 -8.25 5.50 -2.90
N ILE A 50 -7.36 4.54 -3.11
CA ILE A 50 -6.74 3.75 -2.03
C ILE A 50 -5.44 4.44 -1.60
N VAL A 51 -5.24 4.50 -0.28
CA VAL A 51 -3.98 4.92 0.33
C VAL A 51 -3.23 3.70 0.82
N VAL A 52 -1.98 3.54 0.37
CA VAL A 52 -1.06 2.51 0.87
C VAL A 52 0.00 3.18 1.72
N LYS A 53 0.18 2.72 2.96
CA LYS A 53 1.16 3.28 3.91
C LYS A 53 2.32 2.32 4.07
N ARG A 54 3.54 2.80 3.81
CA ARG A 54 4.78 2.03 3.97
C ARG A 54 5.81 2.82 4.77
N SER A 55 6.47 2.16 5.72
CA SER A 55 7.61 2.76 6.42
C SER A 55 8.88 2.57 5.59
N LEU A 56 9.65 3.65 5.44
CA LEU A 56 10.97 3.70 4.79
C LEU A 56 12.10 3.13 5.64
N ARG A 57 11.82 2.64 6.87
CA ARG A 57 12.79 1.95 7.75
C ARG A 57 13.28 0.59 7.21
N LEU A 58 13.33 0.43 5.90
CA LEU A 58 13.96 -0.69 5.18
C LEU A 58 15.50 -0.66 5.24
N TYR A 59 16.10 0.28 5.98
CA TYR A 59 17.54 0.36 6.25
C TYR A 59 17.84 0.15 7.75
N LYS A 60 17.41 -0.99 8.33
CA LYS A 60 18.27 -1.58 9.36
C LYS A 60 19.39 -2.28 8.59
N PRO A 61 20.67 -1.87 8.69
CA PRO A 61 21.74 -2.71 8.19
C PRO A 61 21.56 -4.08 8.83
N ILE A 62 21.41 -5.11 8.01
CA ILE A 62 21.52 -6.49 8.46
C ILE A 62 22.89 -6.53 9.17
N PRO A 63 22.97 -6.85 10.48
CA PRO A 63 24.27 -6.96 11.11
C PRO A 63 25.04 -8.01 10.31
N ASN A 64 26.14 -7.61 9.68
CA ASN A 64 27.04 -8.54 9.04
C ASN A 64 27.46 -9.52 10.12
N ALA A 65 27.02 -10.78 10.01
CA ALA A 65 27.56 -11.87 10.80
C ALA A 65 29.03 -12.04 10.38
N ARG A 66 29.91 -11.33 11.08
CA ARG A 66 31.36 -11.53 11.09
C ARG A 66 31.86 -11.29 12.50
N GLU A 67 31.79 -12.33 13.31
CA GLU A 67 32.83 -12.70 14.29
C GLU A 67 33.10 -14.19 14.11
#